data_AF-A0A960B321-F1
#
_entry.id   AF-A0A960B321-F1
#
_cell.length_a   1.000
_cell.length_b   1.000
_cell.length_c   1.000
_cell.angle_alpha   90.00
_cell.angle_beta   90.00
_cell.angle_gamma   90.00
#
_symmetry.space_group_name_H-M   'P 1'
#
loop_
_entity.id
_entity.type
_entity.pdbx_description
1 polymer ?
#
loop_
_entity_poly.entity_id
_entity_poly.type
_entity_poly.pdbx_seq_one_letter_code
_entity_poly.pdbx_strand_id
1 'polypeptide(L)'
;MTVQISKPAPPATEAVAPPQRRRWLALLMAASVFLAMFGGWQWYRHKSTDVRWGTSSVTREGMAARYGIDVNLVAVTAAGGLVELRYQVVDADKASPILHDEDLAPALVDEESGRTIVMSAPPHRHSGQLQLGATYFFLLANANNALHGGDEVTLVIGDARLEHIAVQQ
;
A
#
# COMPACT_ATOMS: atom_id res chain seq x y z
N MET A 1 -58.50 58.12 46.21
CA MET A 1 -57.89 57.91 44.89
C MET A 1 -56.39 58.08 45.10
N THR A 2 -55.68 56.99 45.39
CA THR A 2 -54.26 57.04 45.78
C THR A 2 -53.55 55.96 44.96
N VAL A 3 -52.68 56.42 44.07
CA VAL A 3 -52.09 55.65 42.97
C VAL A 3 -50.99 54.73 43.51
N GLN A 4 -51.16 53.43 43.28
CA GLN A 4 -50.15 52.39 43.48
C GLN A 4 -49.04 52.55 42.44
N ILE A 5 -47.83 52.89 42.88
CA ILE A 5 -46.64 52.94 42.02
C ILE A 5 -46.01 51.54 42.04
N SER A 6 -46.23 50.76 40.98
CA SER A 6 -45.57 49.49 40.78
C SER A 6 -44.10 49.69 40.39
N LYS A 7 -43.21 48.98 41.11
CA LYS A 7 -41.78 48.90 40.84
C LYS A 7 -41.54 48.26 39.47
N PRO A 8 -40.76 48.87 38.56
CA PRO A 8 -40.51 48.29 37.24
C PRO A 8 -39.67 47.01 37.35
N ALA A 9 -40.02 46.02 36.54
CA ALA A 9 -39.29 44.75 36.43
C ALA A 9 -37.86 45.00 35.88
N PRO A 10 -36.85 44.21 36.30
CA PRO A 10 -35.50 44.32 35.76
C PRO A 10 -35.51 44.01 34.25
N PRO A 11 -34.66 44.68 33.44
CA PRO A 11 -34.59 44.42 32.01
C PRO A 11 -34.16 42.98 31.76
N ALA A 12 -34.85 42.30 30.84
CA ALA A 12 -34.46 40.97 30.38
C ALA A 12 -33.02 41.03 29.86
N THR A 13 -32.13 40.23 30.43
CA THR A 13 -30.79 40.04 29.90
C THR A 13 -30.92 39.35 28.54
N GLU A 14 -30.87 40.13 27.45
CA GLU A 14 -30.70 39.58 26.11
C GLU A 14 -29.39 38.77 26.11
N ALA A 15 -29.51 37.46 25.96
CA ALA A 15 -28.37 36.60 25.70
C ALA A 15 -27.75 37.01 24.37
N VAL A 16 -26.64 37.74 24.41
CA VAL A 16 -25.90 38.19 23.23
C VAL A 16 -25.43 36.95 22.46
N ALA A 17 -26.14 36.61 21.39
CA ALA A 17 -25.74 35.55 20.48
C ALA A 17 -24.35 35.89 19.93
N PRO A 18 -23.39 34.95 19.94
CA PRO A 18 -22.04 35.24 19.49
C PRO A 18 -22.06 35.72 18.03
N PRO A 19 -21.28 36.76 17.67
CA PRO A 19 -21.38 37.40 16.37
C PRO A 19 -21.13 36.37 15.27
N GLN A 20 -22.02 36.37 14.28
CA GLN A 20 -22.09 35.39 13.20
C GLN A 20 -20.71 35.15 12.52
N ARG A 21 -19.86 36.20 12.43
CA ARG A 21 -18.47 36.13 11.93
C ARG A 21 -17.55 35.18 12.72
N ARG A 22 -17.66 35.13 14.05
CA ARG A 22 -16.88 34.19 14.89
C ARG A 22 -17.30 32.74 14.63
N ARG A 23 -18.59 32.50 14.35
CA ARG A 23 -19.12 31.18 13.99
C ARG A 23 -18.60 30.73 12.62
N TRP A 24 -18.59 31.63 11.63
CA TRP A 24 -18.01 31.35 10.31
C TRP A 24 -16.50 31.09 10.36
N LEU A 25 -15.75 31.88 11.14
CA LEU A 25 -14.31 31.65 11.33
C LEU A 25 -14.02 30.31 12.01
N ALA A 26 -14.82 29.92 13.01
CA ALA A 26 -14.69 28.61 13.65
C ALA A 26 -15.01 27.46 12.69
N LEU A 27 -16.02 27.61 11.85
CA LEU A 27 -16.37 26.61 10.82
C LEU A 27 -15.28 26.48 9.76
N LEU A 28 -14.68 27.59 9.31
CA LEU A 28 -13.58 27.57 8.36
C LEU A 28 -12.33 26.89 8.94
N MET A 29 -11.99 27.14 10.20
CA MET A 29 -10.90 26.43 10.88
C MET A 29 -11.19 24.93 11.02
N ALA A 30 -12.42 24.56 11.39
CA ALA A 30 -12.80 23.15 11.48
C ALA A 30 -12.71 22.45 10.11
N ALA A 31 -13.16 23.12 9.05
CA ALA A 31 -13.06 22.61 7.68
C ALA A 31 -11.60 22.47 7.22
N SER A 32 -10.72 23.43 7.54
CA SER A 32 -9.29 23.33 7.19
C SER A 32 -8.58 22.20 7.94
N VAL A 33 -8.91 22.01 9.22
CA VAL A 33 -8.38 20.88 10.02
C VAL A 33 -8.90 19.56 9.45
N PHE A 34 -10.18 19.49 9.07
CA PHE A 34 -10.74 18.29 8.43
C PHE A 34 -10.09 18.00 7.08
N LEU A 35 -9.85 19.00 6.23
CA LEU A 35 -9.14 18.82 4.96
C LEU A 35 -7.69 18.40 5.17
N ALA A 36 -6.99 18.98 6.16
CA ALA A 36 -5.62 18.58 6.48
C ALA A 36 -5.57 17.15 7.05
N MET A 37 -6.52 16.77 7.91
CA MET A 37 -6.65 15.41 8.41
C MET A 37 -7.06 14.42 7.32
N PHE A 38 -7.98 14.79 6.42
CA PHE A 38 -8.42 13.94 5.33
C PHE A 38 -7.32 13.78 4.27
N GLY A 39 -6.66 14.87 3.88
CA GLY A 39 -5.50 14.83 2.99
C GLY A 39 -4.32 14.07 3.61
N GLY A 40 -4.06 14.29 4.90
CA GLY A 40 -3.05 13.55 5.67
C GLY A 40 -3.39 12.06 5.81
N TRP A 41 -4.66 11.71 6.00
CA TRP A 41 -5.13 10.32 6.06
C TRP A 41 -5.07 9.64 4.70
N GLN A 42 -5.46 10.33 3.62
CA GLN A 42 -5.31 9.87 2.25
C GLN A 42 -3.83 9.62 1.90
N TRP A 43 -2.94 10.53 2.31
CA TRP A 43 -1.50 10.39 2.13
C TRP A 43 -0.88 9.29 2.99
N TYR A 44 -1.32 9.15 4.25
CA TYR A 44 -0.86 8.10 5.16
C TYR A 44 -1.25 6.71 4.68
N ARG A 45 -2.44 6.54 4.09
CA ARG A 45 -2.81 5.29 3.41
C ARG A 45 -1.93 4.99 2.19
N HIS A 46 -1.25 5.98 1.64
CA HIS A 46 -0.37 5.83 0.48
C HIS A 46 1.09 5.53 0.87
N LYS A 47 1.53 5.99 2.04
CA LYS A 47 2.82 5.63 2.63
C LYS A 47 2.74 4.31 3.39
N SER A 48 2.39 3.25 2.66
CA SER A 48 2.82 1.90 3.02
C SER A 48 4.32 1.93 3.29
N THR A 49 4.76 1.38 4.40
CA THR A 49 6.19 1.21 4.73
C THR A 49 6.88 0.55 3.54
N ASP A 50 7.85 1.24 2.93
CA ASP A 50 8.61 0.72 1.80
C ASP A 50 9.18 -0.66 2.16
N VAL A 51 8.68 -1.71 1.51
CA VAL A 51 9.04 -3.10 1.80
C VAL A 51 10.51 -3.41 1.54
N ARG A 52 11.23 -2.53 0.83
CA ARG A 52 12.68 -2.63 0.63
C ARG A 52 13.46 -2.32 1.90
N TRP A 53 12.87 -1.63 2.87
CA TRP A 53 13.57 -1.26 4.10
C TRP A 53 14.05 -2.50 4.86
N GLY A 54 15.35 -2.53 5.21
CA GLY A 54 15.95 -3.63 5.96
C GLY A 54 16.29 -4.87 5.11
N THR A 55 16.04 -4.81 3.80
CA THR A 55 16.43 -5.87 2.86
C THR A 55 17.79 -5.58 2.22
N SER A 56 18.51 -6.64 1.84
CA SER A 56 19.79 -6.57 1.13
C SER A 56 19.59 -6.69 -0.39
N SER A 57 20.17 -5.77 -1.17
CA SER A 57 20.23 -5.94 -2.63
C SER A 57 21.13 -7.13 -2.98
N VAL A 58 20.60 -8.04 -3.80
CA VAL A 58 21.28 -9.27 -4.24
C VAL A 58 21.21 -9.41 -5.75
N THR A 59 22.17 -10.14 -6.31
CA THR A 59 22.12 -10.55 -7.72
C THR A 59 21.09 -11.67 -7.91
N ARG A 60 20.82 -12.05 -9.18
CA ARG A 60 19.98 -13.22 -9.48
C ARG A 60 20.53 -14.49 -8.85
N GLU A 61 21.84 -14.69 -8.89
CA GLU A 61 22.51 -15.82 -8.25
C GLU A 61 22.36 -15.77 -6.72
N GLY A 62 22.40 -14.57 -6.12
CA GLY A 62 22.16 -14.39 -4.70
C GLY A 62 20.72 -14.72 -4.29
N MET A 63 19.73 -14.30 -5.10
CA MET A 63 18.32 -14.63 -4.92
C MET A 63 18.11 -16.15 -5.01
N ALA A 64 18.68 -16.79 -6.02
CA ALA A 64 18.70 -18.24 -6.19
C ALA A 64 19.34 -18.97 -5.01
N ALA A 65 20.49 -18.50 -4.55
CA ALA A 65 21.20 -19.11 -3.43
C ALA A 65 20.41 -19.02 -2.11
N ARG A 66 19.70 -17.91 -1.88
CA ARG A 66 18.97 -17.64 -0.64
C ARG A 66 17.56 -18.26 -0.62
N TYR A 67 16.83 -18.16 -1.73
CA TYR A 67 15.41 -18.51 -1.81
C TYR A 67 15.09 -19.65 -2.77
N GLY A 68 16.10 -20.21 -3.46
CA GLY A 68 15.89 -21.37 -4.33
C GLY A 68 15.09 -21.10 -5.60
N ILE A 69 15.00 -19.83 -6.01
CA ILE A 69 14.29 -19.42 -7.23
C ILE A 69 15.20 -18.64 -8.18
N ASP A 70 15.04 -18.86 -9.48
CA ASP A 70 15.55 -17.99 -10.53
C ASP A 70 14.39 -17.26 -11.19
N VAL A 71 14.48 -15.94 -11.32
CA VAL A 71 13.39 -15.10 -11.84
C VAL A 71 13.49 -15.04 -13.36
N ASN A 72 12.48 -15.58 -14.04
CA ASN A 72 12.45 -15.68 -15.50
C ASN A 72 11.70 -14.52 -16.17
N LEU A 73 10.62 -14.05 -15.54
CA LEU A 73 9.71 -13.07 -16.14
C LEU A 73 9.02 -12.22 -15.06
N VAL A 74 8.96 -10.92 -15.31
CA VAL A 74 7.91 -10.06 -14.75
C VAL A 74 7.20 -9.44 -15.94
N ALA A 75 5.88 -9.66 -16.06
CA ALA A 75 5.10 -9.18 -17.19
C ALA A 75 3.73 -8.64 -16.75
N VAL A 76 3.29 -7.55 -17.37
CA VAL A 76 1.90 -7.13 -17.31
C VAL A 76 1.10 -8.05 -18.22
N THR A 77 0.03 -8.64 -17.70
CA THR A 77 -0.84 -9.59 -18.41
C THR A 77 -2.32 -9.22 -18.23
N ALA A 78 -3.23 -10.05 -18.74
CA ALA A 78 -4.67 -9.89 -18.57
C ALA A 78 -5.18 -8.47 -18.94
N ALA A 79 -4.77 -7.98 -20.12
CA ALA A 79 -5.10 -6.65 -20.64
C ALA A 79 -4.72 -5.49 -19.68
N GLY A 80 -3.63 -5.65 -18.92
CA GLY A 80 -3.17 -4.64 -17.97
C GLY A 80 -3.61 -4.90 -16.54
N GLY A 81 -4.50 -5.86 -16.28
CA GLY A 81 -5.10 -6.08 -14.97
C GLY A 81 -4.24 -6.88 -13.99
N LEU A 82 -3.26 -7.64 -14.47
CA LEU A 82 -2.42 -8.52 -13.65
C LEU A 82 -0.94 -8.31 -13.97
N VAL A 83 -0.10 -8.64 -12.99
CA VAL A 83 1.34 -8.79 -13.17
C VAL A 83 1.69 -10.23 -12.85
N GLU A 84 2.32 -10.92 -13.81
CA GLU A 84 2.84 -12.26 -13.62
C GLU A 84 4.32 -12.18 -13.22
N LEU A 85 4.64 -12.77 -12.07
CA LEU A 85 6.01 -13.06 -11.65
C LEU A 85 6.27 -14.55 -11.90
N ARG A 86 7.07 -14.88 -12.90
CA ARG A 86 7.45 -16.25 -13.24
C ARG A 86 8.85 -16.57 -12.74
N TYR A 87 9.01 -17.75 -12.18
CA TYR A 87 10.29 -18.22 -11.66
C TYR A 87 10.47 -19.73 -11.90
N GLN A 88 11.74 -20.16 -11.95
CA GLN A 88 12.16 -21.53 -11.99
C GLN A 88 12.69 -21.93 -10.61
N VAL A 89 12.30 -23.10 -10.13
CA VAL A 89 12.83 -23.64 -8.87
C VAL A 89 14.22 -24.21 -9.12
N VAL A 90 15.21 -23.69 -8.41
CA VAL A 90 16.60 -24.18 -8.44
C VAL A 90 17.01 -24.88 -7.15
N ASP A 91 16.23 -24.72 -6.08
CA ASP A 91 16.34 -25.46 -4.82
C ASP A 91 14.94 -25.54 -4.19
N ALA A 92 14.32 -26.73 -4.23
CA ALA A 92 12.93 -26.92 -3.82
C ALA A 92 12.71 -26.72 -2.32
N ASP A 93 13.69 -27.09 -1.50
CA ASP A 93 13.60 -26.96 -0.04
C ASP A 93 13.63 -25.49 0.37
N LYS A 94 14.46 -24.67 -0.30
CA LYS A 94 14.51 -23.22 -0.08
C LYS A 94 13.32 -22.47 -0.65
N ALA A 95 12.76 -22.93 -1.77
CA ALA A 95 11.64 -22.27 -2.42
C ALA A 95 10.29 -22.60 -1.75
N SER A 96 10.17 -23.77 -1.10
CA SER A 96 8.91 -24.24 -0.52
C SER A 96 8.27 -23.26 0.47
N PRO A 97 9.00 -22.58 1.37
CA PRO A 97 8.42 -21.59 2.28
C PRO A 97 7.71 -20.42 1.59
N ILE A 98 8.14 -19.99 0.40
CA ILE A 98 7.55 -18.87 -0.36
C ILE A 98 6.06 -19.09 -0.65
N LEU A 99 5.62 -20.36 -0.71
CA LEU A 99 4.21 -20.71 -0.97
C LEU A 99 3.31 -20.67 0.26
N HIS A 100 3.87 -20.62 1.48
CA HIS A 100 3.11 -20.87 2.71
C HIS A 100 3.40 -19.87 3.83
N ASP A 101 4.51 -19.16 3.75
CA ASP A 101 4.92 -18.12 4.69
C ASP A 101 4.56 -16.75 4.12
N GLU A 102 3.70 -16.02 4.82
CA GLU A 102 3.27 -14.68 4.40
C GLU A 102 4.43 -13.67 4.43
N ASP A 103 5.43 -13.88 5.29
CA ASP A 103 6.61 -13.00 5.38
C ASP A 103 7.57 -13.20 4.19
N LEU A 104 7.43 -14.32 3.47
CA LEU A 104 8.19 -14.64 2.27
C LEU A 104 7.37 -14.48 0.99
N ALA A 105 6.14 -13.96 1.08
CA ALA A 105 5.32 -13.68 -0.08
C ALA A 105 6.01 -12.63 -0.97
N PRO A 106 6.15 -12.87 -2.29
CA PRO A 106 6.79 -11.92 -3.18
C PRO A 106 6.05 -10.58 -3.25
N ALA A 107 6.81 -9.49 -3.17
CA ALA A 107 6.33 -8.14 -3.46
C ALA A 107 7.14 -7.54 -4.60
N LEU A 108 6.48 -6.78 -5.46
CA LEU A 108 7.14 -5.96 -6.48
C LEU A 108 7.05 -4.49 -6.06
N VAL A 109 8.13 -3.74 -6.24
CA VAL A 109 8.15 -2.31 -6.02
C VAL A 109 8.51 -1.64 -7.33
N ASP A 110 7.61 -0.78 -7.82
CA ASP A 110 7.93 0.12 -8.93
C ASP A 110 9.07 1.05 -8.50
N GLU A 111 10.18 1.02 -9.23
CA GLU A 111 11.37 1.81 -8.89
C GLU A 111 11.17 3.30 -9.12
N GLU A 112 10.29 3.70 -10.04
CA GLU A 112 9.98 5.10 -10.32
C GLU A 112 9.03 5.68 -9.26
N SER A 113 7.87 5.06 -9.04
CA SER A 113 6.88 5.60 -8.10
C SER A 113 7.07 5.17 -6.64
N GLY A 114 7.88 4.13 -6.39
CA GLY A 114 8.03 3.50 -5.07
C GLY A 114 6.80 2.71 -4.61
N ARG A 115 5.82 2.50 -5.49
CA ARG A 115 4.58 1.81 -5.15
C ARG A 115 4.81 0.30 -5.05
N THR A 116 4.32 -0.27 -3.97
CA THR A 116 4.37 -1.72 -3.74
C THR A 116 3.14 -2.40 -4.33
N ILE A 117 3.39 -3.45 -5.12
CA ILE A 117 2.42 -4.39 -5.66
C ILE A 117 2.60 -5.71 -4.91
N VAL A 118 1.55 -6.17 -4.25
CA VAL A 118 1.52 -7.41 -3.48
C VAL A 118 0.43 -8.34 -3.99
N MET A 119 0.49 -9.60 -3.60
CA MET A 119 -0.59 -10.56 -3.86
C MET A 119 -1.90 -10.09 -3.18
N SER A 120 -3.02 -10.19 -3.89
CA SER A 120 -4.34 -9.78 -3.35
C SER A 120 -4.94 -10.79 -2.37
N ALA A 121 -4.42 -12.01 -2.35
CA ALA A 121 -4.75 -13.06 -1.40
C ALA A 121 -3.46 -13.82 -1.07
N PRO A 122 -3.36 -14.44 0.12
CA PRO A 122 -2.26 -15.35 0.43
C PRO A 122 -2.13 -16.40 -0.67
N PRO A 123 -0.90 -16.88 -0.99
CA PRO A 123 -0.73 -17.95 -1.95
C PRO A 123 -1.68 -19.09 -1.60
N HIS A 124 -2.42 -19.60 -2.59
CA HIS A 124 -3.20 -20.80 -2.37
C HIS A 124 -2.26 -21.87 -1.81
N ARG A 125 -2.62 -22.48 -0.67
CA ARG A 125 -1.83 -23.55 -0.07
C ARG A 125 -1.80 -24.71 -1.06
N HIS A 126 -0.79 -24.73 -1.91
CA HIS A 126 -0.54 -25.86 -2.80
C HIS A 126 -0.15 -27.04 -1.91
N SER A 127 -0.92 -28.12 -1.99
CA SER A 127 -0.58 -29.38 -1.29
C SER A 127 0.56 -30.14 -1.97
N GLY A 128 0.99 -29.69 -3.15
CA GLY A 128 2.07 -30.30 -3.92
C GLY A 128 3.43 -29.67 -3.62
N GLN A 129 4.47 -30.51 -3.61
CA GLN A 129 5.86 -30.08 -3.46
C GLN A 129 6.34 -29.37 -4.75
N LEU A 130 7.15 -28.33 -4.58
CA LEU A 130 7.87 -27.71 -5.70
C LEU A 130 8.84 -28.71 -6.32
N GLN A 131 8.88 -28.74 -7.65
CA GLN A 131 9.78 -29.62 -8.40
C GLN A 131 11.01 -28.85 -8.87
N LEU A 132 12.19 -29.40 -8.62
CA LEU A 132 13.45 -28.85 -9.13
C LEU A 132 13.40 -28.71 -10.66
N GLY A 133 13.77 -27.54 -11.17
CA GLY A 133 13.77 -27.21 -12.59
C GLY A 133 12.41 -26.87 -13.17
N ALA A 134 11.31 -27.04 -12.42
CA ALA A 134 9.99 -26.65 -12.88
C ALA A 134 9.77 -25.14 -12.74
N THR A 135 8.92 -24.61 -13.62
CA THR A 135 8.56 -23.19 -13.68
C THR A 135 7.20 -22.97 -13.07
N TYR A 136 7.10 -21.98 -12.20
CA TYR A 136 5.88 -21.57 -11.51
C TYR A 136 5.69 -20.05 -11.64
N PHE A 137 4.54 -19.56 -11.19
CA PHE A 137 4.24 -18.14 -11.26
C PHE A 137 3.38 -17.67 -10.08
N PHE A 138 3.50 -16.38 -9.77
CA PHE A 138 2.56 -15.64 -8.94
C PHE A 138 1.82 -14.62 -9.82
N LEU A 139 0.53 -14.42 -9.53
CA LEU A 139 -0.27 -13.37 -10.13
C LEU A 139 -0.56 -12.30 -9.08
N LEU A 140 -0.17 -11.07 -9.39
CA LEU A 140 -0.41 -9.90 -8.57
C LEU A 140 -1.40 -8.98 -9.27
N ALA A 141 -2.29 -8.32 -8.53
CA ALA A 141 -3.22 -7.36 -9.12
C ALA A 141 -2.48 -6.09 -9.52
N ASN A 142 -2.60 -5.68 -10.79
CA ASN A 142 -2.04 -4.44 -11.27
C ASN A 142 -2.96 -3.25 -10.97
N ALA A 143 -3.22 -3.00 -9.70
CA ALA A 143 -4.24 -2.05 -9.26
C ALA A 143 -3.95 -0.62 -9.76
N ASN A 144 -4.95 0.00 -10.39
CA ASN A 144 -4.85 1.33 -10.99
C ASN A 144 -3.75 1.44 -12.06
N ASN A 145 -3.50 0.37 -12.83
CA ASN A 145 -2.42 0.27 -13.82
C ASN A 145 -1.08 0.65 -13.19
N ALA A 146 -0.68 -0.14 -12.20
CA ALA A 146 0.47 0.18 -11.39
C ALA A 146 1.78 0.12 -12.15
N LEU A 147 1.89 -0.90 -12.98
CA LEU A 147 3.01 -1.17 -13.84
C LEU A 147 2.55 -1.20 -15.29
N HIS A 148 3.44 -0.78 -16.16
CA HIS A 148 3.40 -0.91 -17.60
C HIS A 148 4.65 -1.68 -18.03
N GLY A 149 4.58 -2.40 -19.13
CA GLY A 149 5.79 -2.97 -19.71
C GLY A 149 6.73 -1.87 -20.19
N GLY A 150 8.01 -2.06 -19.89
CA GLY A 150 9.07 -1.05 -19.96
C GLY A 150 9.49 -0.52 -18.59
N ASP A 151 8.62 -0.59 -17.58
CA ASP A 151 8.94 -0.14 -16.23
C ASP A 151 10.02 -1.03 -15.59
N GLU A 152 10.74 -0.49 -14.60
CA GLU A 152 11.70 -1.23 -13.79
C GLU A 152 11.11 -1.49 -12.40
N VAL A 153 11.24 -2.73 -11.94
CA VAL A 153 10.77 -3.13 -10.62
C VAL A 153 11.86 -3.81 -9.80
N THR A 154 11.74 -3.62 -8.49
CA THR A 154 12.45 -4.40 -7.49
C THR A 154 11.56 -5.55 -7.00
N LEU A 155 12.03 -6.78 -7.11
CA LEU A 155 11.42 -7.94 -6.42
C LEU A 155 11.96 -8.02 -4.99
N VAL A 156 11.07 -8.12 -4.00
CA VAL A 156 11.40 -8.32 -2.59
C VAL A 156 10.84 -9.66 -2.11
N ILE A 157 11.69 -10.46 -1.48
CA ILE A 157 11.33 -11.71 -0.80
C ILE A 157 12.10 -11.74 0.52
N GLY A 158 11.39 -11.79 1.64
CA GLY A 158 11.97 -11.78 2.98
C GLY A 158 12.97 -10.65 3.19
N ASP A 159 14.25 -11.01 3.38
CA ASP A 159 15.33 -10.05 3.65
C ASP A 159 16.17 -9.71 2.40
N ALA A 160 15.80 -10.18 1.21
CA ALA A 160 16.53 -9.90 -0.02
C ALA A 160 15.68 -9.17 -1.06
N ARG A 161 16.35 -8.36 -1.88
CA ARG A 161 15.75 -7.68 -3.02
C ARG A 161 16.57 -7.83 -4.27
N LEU A 162 15.91 -8.07 -5.40
CA LEU A 162 16.49 -8.11 -6.74
C LEU A 162 15.98 -6.88 -7.51
N GLU A 163 16.86 -5.96 -7.80
CA GLU A 163 16.56 -4.66 -8.41
C GLU A 163 16.67 -4.71 -9.94
N HIS A 164 16.10 -3.70 -10.61
CA HIS A 164 16.21 -3.45 -12.04
C HIS A 164 15.67 -4.56 -12.93
N ILE A 165 14.53 -5.15 -12.54
CA ILE A 165 13.83 -6.13 -13.37
C ILE A 165 12.92 -5.39 -14.33
N ALA A 166 13.20 -5.48 -15.64
CA ALA A 166 12.35 -4.90 -16.66
C ALA A 166 11.02 -5.65 -16.76
N VAL A 167 9.91 -4.90 -16.70
CA VAL A 167 8.56 -5.41 -16.88
C VAL A 167 8.27 -5.61 -18.36
N GLN A 168 7.75 -6.77 -18.73
CA GLN A 168 7.37 -7.12 -20.11
C GLN A 168 5.87 -6.92 -20.36
N GLN A 169 5.46 -6.92 -21.64
CA GLN A 169 4.07 -6.86 -22.11
C GLN A 169 3.59 -8.23 -22.59
#